data_AF-A0A957Y4W8-F1
#
_entry.id   AF-A0A957Y4W8-F1
#
_cell.length_a   1.000
_cell.length_b   1.000
_cell.length_c   1.000
_cell.angle_alpha   90.00
_cell.angle_beta   90.00
_cell.angle_gamma   90.00
#
_symmetry.space_group_name_H-M   'P 1'
#
loop_
_entity.id
_entity.type
_entity.pdbx_description
1 polymer ?
#
loop_
_entity_poly.entity_id
_entity_poly.type
_entity_poly.pdbx_seq_one_letter_code
_entity_poly.pdbx_strand_id
1 'polypeptide(L)'
;MNEDCRGAWNASEFTRQRDKLLQALYILDADVLGLMELENTPGVEPLADLVDGLNALTAPGTYDYIDAGTFNPGDVIKVGIIYKPGVVQPVGDFAILNSLVDPNFNTNLNRPALAQTFDEVSNHGRFTVVVNHLKSKGCTNATGLDEDQGDGQGCYNFTRTQAANAELSWIATDPTNSGDPDFIIMGDLNAYAMEDPIDALETAGYTNLETAYQGPDAYSYVYFAQAGSLDHSMASPSMVSQVNGATTWHINADEPSVLDYNEEFKSANQLVILYNPDQYRTSDHDPLLIGLNLEPSEADLFVSKIANPDPVMLGETLYYTITTQNVSTPTVATDVVITDVLPGGVSFNGAAAYTGTCNESSGTVVCDMGDIGPDVIESVLISVTVDTAQCPGVLSNYVEVASNVYDPNPQNNSHTLETDVECAPPNIDVDPLSMASTQLPDTQVIQTLTISNTGASLLE
;
A
#
# COMPACT_ATOMS: atom_id res chain seq x y z
N MET A 1 -18.02 -25.98 13.40
CA MET A 1 -17.91 -25.82 14.86
C MET A 1 -17.42 -27.11 15.47
N ASN A 2 -16.35 -27.02 16.25
CA ASN A 2 -15.90 -28.07 17.14
C ASN A 2 -16.46 -27.79 18.56
N GLU A 3 -17.22 -28.73 19.14
CA GLU A 3 -17.89 -28.56 20.46
C GLU A 3 -16.89 -28.42 21.63
N ASP A 4 -15.60 -28.71 21.41
CA ASP A 4 -14.50 -28.54 22.39
C ASP A 4 -13.79 -27.17 22.31
N CYS A 5 -14.23 -26.24 21.45
CA CYS A 5 -13.66 -24.89 21.31
C CYS A 5 -14.33 -23.85 22.23
N ARG A 6 -13.67 -22.70 22.41
CA ARG A 6 -14.24 -21.57 23.18
C ARG A 6 -15.43 -20.96 22.42
N GLY A 7 -16.46 -20.54 23.15
CA GLY A 7 -17.71 -19.98 22.60
C GLY A 7 -18.93 -20.81 22.98
N ALA A 8 -19.91 -20.92 22.07
CA ALA A 8 -21.07 -21.78 22.23
C ALA A 8 -20.70 -23.24 22.56
N TRP A 9 -21.50 -23.93 23.38
CA TRP A 9 -21.29 -25.33 23.77
C TRP A 9 -22.09 -26.32 22.94
N ASN A 10 -23.07 -25.84 22.16
CA ASN A 10 -23.90 -26.67 21.31
C ASN A 10 -24.41 -25.91 20.08
N ALA A 11 -25.02 -26.63 19.14
CA ALA A 11 -25.50 -26.06 17.88
C ALA A 11 -26.60 -24.98 18.05
N SER A 12 -27.44 -25.08 19.08
CA SER A 12 -28.47 -24.07 19.39
C SER A 12 -27.81 -22.75 19.80
N GLU A 13 -26.86 -22.82 20.73
CA GLU A 13 -26.08 -21.67 21.18
C GLU A 13 -25.24 -21.07 20.06
N PHE A 14 -24.64 -21.90 19.21
CA PHE A 14 -23.87 -21.42 18.06
C PHE A 14 -24.75 -20.59 17.13
N THR A 15 -25.96 -21.09 16.83
CA THR A 15 -26.94 -20.33 16.04
C THR A 15 -27.27 -19.02 16.72
N ARG A 16 -27.55 -19.05 18.03
CA ARG A 16 -27.89 -17.84 18.81
C ARG A 16 -26.77 -16.81 18.84
N GLN A 17 -25.52 -17.27 19.03
CA GLN A 17 -24.31 -16.46 19.03
C GLN A 17 -24.08 -15.82 17.65
N ARG A 18 -24.13 -16.66 16.60
CA ARG A 18 -23.93 -16.25 15.21
C ARG A 18 -24.96 -15.21 14.76
N ASP A 19 -26.23 -15.39 15.12
CA ASP A 19 -27.29 -14.45 14.77
C ASP A 19 -27.03 -13.06 15.38
N LYS A 20 -26.68 -13.00 16.68
CA LYS A 20 -26.33 -11.72 17.34
C LYS A 20 -25.09 -11.08 16.72
N LEU A 21 -24.04 -11.87 16.49
CA LEU A 21 -22.78 -11.39 15.92
C LEU A 21 -22.99 -10.83 14.51
N LEU A 22 -23.75 -11.52 13.66
CA LEU A 22 -24.08 -11.03 12.32
C LEU A 22 -24.91 -9.75 12.36
N GLN A 23 -25.86 -9.62 13.28
CA GLN A 23 -26.59 -8.36 13.45
C GLN A 23 -25.67 -7.22 13.91
N ALA A 24 -24.75 -7.48 14.83
CA ALA A 24 -23.77 -6.49 15.28
C ALA A 24 -22.88 -6.02 14.12
N LEU A 25 -22.28 -6.95 13.38
CA LEU A 25 -21.41 -6.64 12.25
C LEU A 25 -22.17 -5.94 11.09
N TYR A 26 -23.41 -6.36 10.81
CA TYR A 26 -24.26 -5.75 9.79
C TYR A 26 -24.65 -4.30 10.13
N ILE A 27 -24.98 -4.01 11.41
CA ILE A 27 -25.32 -2.65 11.84
C ILE A 27 -24.08 -1.77 11.96
N LEU A 28 -22.95 -2.35 12.40
CA LEU A 28 -21.67 -1.64 12.49
C LEU A 28 -21.23 -1.16 11.10
N ASP A 29 -21.50 -1.95 10.06
CA ASP A 29 -21.32 -1.59 8.65
C ASP A 29 -19.89 -1.08 8.31
N ALA A 30 -18.88 -1.55 9.06
CA ALA A 30 -17.50 -1.15 8.85
C ALA A 30 -16.93 -1.67 7.52
N ASP A 31 -16.03 -0.90 6.92
CA ASP A 31 -15.39 -1.26 5.65
C ASP A 31 -14.22 -2.23 5.84
N VAL A 32 -13.57 -2.20 7.01
CA VAL A 32 -12.58 -3.18 7.48
C VAL A 32 -12.91 -3.52 8.94
N LEU A 33 -12.87 -4.81 9.27
CA LEU A 33 -13.21 -5.38 10.58
C LEU A 33 -12.02 -6.22 11.07
N GLY A 34 -11.42 -5.82 12.19
CA GLY A 34 -10.52 -6.67 12.97
C GLY A 34 -11.30 -7.50 13.99
N LEU A 35 -11.10 -8.82 13.98
CA LEU A 35 -11.83 -9.75 14.85
C LEU A 35 -10.85 -10.56 15.69
N MET A 36 -11.18 -10.72 16.97
CA MET A 36 -10.45 -11.55 17.93
C MET A 36 -11.29 -12.78 18.32
N GLU A 37 -10.64 -13.74 18.97
CA GLU A 37 -11.28 -14.97 19.51
C GLU A 37 -11.99 -15.85 18.47
N LEU A 38 -11.56 -15.81 17.21
CA LEU A 38 -12.09 -16.67 16.16
C LEU A 38 -11.61 -18.12 16.36
N GLU A 39 -12.45 -19.11 16.03
CA GLU A 39 -12.06 -20.52 16.07
C GLU A 39 -10.81 -20.78 15.19
N ASN A 40 -9.81 -21.47 15.75
CA ASN A 40 -8.55 -21.79 15.09
C ASN A 40 -8.37 -23.30 14.85
N THR A 41 -9.47 -24.00 14.57
CA THR A 41 -9.45 -25.44 14.28
C THR A 41 -9.04 -25.68 12.83
N PRO A 42 -8.02 -26.52 12.54
CA PRO A 42 -7.64 -26.86 11.18
C PRO A 42 -8.82 -27.41 10.36
N GLY A 43 -9.06 -26.81 9.19
CA GLY A 43 -10.17 -27.18 8.29
C GLY A 43 -11.52 -26.56 8.65
N VAL A 44 -11.57 -25.69 9.67
CA VAL A 44 -12.72 -24.82 9.96
C VAL A 44 -12.30 -23.38 9.67
N GLU A 45 -13.09 -22.66 8.87
CA GLU A 45 -12.85 -21.24 8.59
C GLU A 45 -14.01 -20.39 9.09
N PRO A 46 -13.92 -19.79 10.29
CA PRO A 46 -15.01 -18.98 10.85
C PRO A 46 -15.25 -17.70 10.06
N LEU A 47 -14.24 -17.12 9.40
CA LEU A 47 -14.43 -15.89 8.62
C LEU A 47 -15.31 -16.16 7.40
N ALA A 48 -15.18 -17.32 6.75
CA ALA A 48 -16.03 -17.71 5.64
C ALA A 48 -17.52 -17.79 6.06
N ASP A 49 -17.82 -18.36 7.23
CA ASP A 49 -19.19 -18.44 7.74
C ASP A 49 -19.78 -17.05 8.07
N LEU A 50 -18.97 -16.15 8.62
CA LEU A 50 -19.37 -14.77 8.89
C LEU A 50 -19.59 -13.97 7.60
N VAL A 51 -18.68 -14.09 6.64
CA VAL A 51 -18.78 -13.43 5.33
C VAL A 51 -20.00 -13.93 4.55
N ASP A 52 -20.26 -15.23 4.53
CA ASP A 52 -21.47 -15.80 3.92
C ASP A 52 -22.74 -15.24 4.59
N GLY A 53 -22.74 -15.13 5.93
CA GLY A 53 -23.84 -14.54 6.69
C GLY A 53 -24.06 -13.06 6.37
N LEU A 54 -23.00 -12.27 6.36
CA LEU A 54 -23.05 -10.84 6.04
C LEU A 54 -23.51 -10.59 4.60
N ASN A 55 -22.98 -11.35 3.65
CA ASN A 55 -23.37 -11.28 2.24
C ASN A 55 -24.83 -11.72 2.01
N ALA A 56 -25.37 -12.61 2.85
CA ALA A 56 -26.79 -12.97 2.81
C ALA A 56 -27.71 -11.87 3.39
N LEU A 57 -27.23 -11.09 4.37
CA LEU A 57 -27.93 -9.94 4.94
C LEU A 57 -27.84 -8.68 4.05
N THR A 58 -26.78 -8.58 3.24
CA THR A 58 -26.50 -7.47 2.34
C THR A 58 -26.71 -7.90 0.88
N ALA A 59 -25.63 -8.13 0.15
CA ALA A 59 -25.62 -8.71 -1.18
C ALA A 59 -24.37 -9.61 -1.36
N PRO A 60 -24.41 -10.61 -2.26
CA PRO A 60 -23.24 -11.41 -2.58
C PRO A 60 -22.04 -10.56 -3.02
N GLY A 61 -20.89 -10.77 -2.38
CA GLY A 61 -19.64 -10.04 -2.66
C GLY A 61 -19.53 -8.65 -2.01
N THR A 62 -20.44 -8.28 -1.09
CA THR A 62 -20.30 -7.06 -0.30
C THR A 62 -19.10 -7.14 0.66
N TYR A 63 -18.90 -8.30 1.29
CA TYR A 63 -17.79 -8.58 2.18
C TYR A 63 -16.94 -9.75 1.66
N ASP A 64 -15.65 -9.69 1.97
CA ASP A 64 -14.66 -10.75 1.80
C ASP A 64 -13.69 -10.75 3.00
N TYR A 65 -12.76 -11.70 3.08
CA TYR A 65 -11.87 -11.85 4.23
C TYR A 65 -10.43 -12.18 3.83
N ILE A 66 -9.50 -11.93 4.75
CA ILE A 66 -8.10 -12.32 4.60
C ILE A 66 -7.95 -13.77 5.08
N ASP A 67 -7.73 -14.71 4.16
CA ASP A 67 -7.47 -16.12 4.49
C ASP A 67 -6.02 -16.31 4.94
N ALA A 68 -5.80 -16.07 6.23
CA ALA A 68 -4.51 -16.29 6.88
C ALA A 68 -4.34 -17.73 7.40
N GLY A 69 -5.31 -18.62 7.15
CA GLY A 69 -5.34 -19.99 7.67
C GLY A 69 -5.41 -20.06 9.19
N THR A 70 -4.82 -21.12 9.76
CA THR A 70 -4.69 -21.30 11.21
C THR A 70 -3.31 -20.91 11.70
N PHE A 71 -3.24 -20.18 12.80
CA PHE A 71 -1.98 -19.87 13.47
C PHE A 71 -1.65 -20.91 14.54
N ASN A 72 -0.41 -20.97 15.01
CA ASN A 72 0.01 -21.71 16.21
C ASN A 72 -0.87 -22.94 16.56
N PRO A 73 -0.66 -24.13 15.94
CA PRO A 73 -1.59 -25.26 15.97
C PRO A 73 -1.98 -25.85 17.35
N GLY A 74 -1.50 -25.27 18.46
CA GLY A 74 -1.91 -25.60 19.83
C GLY A 74 -2.85 -24.58 20.49
N ASP A 75 -3.09 -23.41 19.88
CA ASP A 75 -4.11 -22.46 20.34
C ASP A 75 -5.42 -22.71 19.57
N VAL A 76 -6.55 -22.65 20.27
CA VAL A 76 -7.88 -22.87 19.70
C VAL A 76 -8.53 -21.57 19.23
N ILE A 77 -7.90 -20.42 19.46
CA ILE A 77 -8.36 -19.11 18.99
C ILE A 77 -7.33 -18.36 18.13
N LYS A 78 -7.82 -17.59 17.14
CA LYS A 78 -7.04 -16.74 16.23
C LYS A 78 -7.65 -15.33 16.11
N VAL A 79 -6.90 -14.42 15.50
CA VAL A 79 -7.42 -13.14 15.00
C VAL A 79 -7.76 -13.26 13.51
N GLY A 80 -8.50 -12.30 12.96
CA GLY A 80 -8.89 -12.28 11.55
C GLY A 80 -9.33 -10.91 11.06
N ILE A 81 -9.40 -10.77 9.74
CA ILE A 81 -9.79 -9.53 9.06
C ILE A 81 -10.89 -9.82 8.03
N ILE A 82 -11.98 -9.06 8.10
CA ILE A 82 -13.04 -8.98 7.08
C ILE A 82 -12.99 -7.57 6.47
N TYR A 83 -13.29 -7.44 5.18
CA TYR A 83 -13.31 -6.14 4.50
C TYR A 83 -14.40 -6.08 3.43
N LYS A 84 -14.71 -4.88 2.93
CA LYS A 84 -15.60 -4.66 1.79
C LYS A 84 -14.82 -4.42 0.50
N PRO A 85 -14.77 -5.38 -0.46
CA PRO A 85 -13.99 -5.24 -1.70
C PRO A 85 -14.41 -4.07 -2.60
N GLY A 86 -15.63 -3.55 -2.41
CA GLY A 86 -16.13 -2.37 -3.13
C GLY A 86 -15.63 -1.03 -2.58
N VAL A 87 -15.01 -1.03 -1.39
CA VAL A 87 -14.49 0.18 -0.72
C VAL A 87 -12.97 0.12 -0.57
N VAL A 88 -12.42 -1.04 -0.21
CA VAL A 88 -10.99 -1.24 -0.05
C VAL A 88 -10.49 -2.51 -0.74
N GLN A 89 -9.23 -2.52 -1.15
CA GLN A 89 -8.56 -3.68 -1.74
C GLN A 89 -7.28 -4.02 -0.97
N PRO A 90 -7.04 -5.30 -0.64
CA PRO A 90 -5.77 -5.73 -0.06
C PRO A 90 -4.61 -5.44 -0.99
N VAL A 91 -3.53 -4.88 -0.46
CA VAL A 91 -2.27 -4.64 -1.17
C VAL A 91 -1.23 -5.64 -0.65
N GLY A 92 -0.59 -6.37 -1.57
CA GLY A 92 0.45 -7.34 -1.23
C GLY A 92 -0.06 -8.51 -0.38
N ASP A 93 0.89 -9.25 0.19
CA ASP A 93 0.61 -10.33 1.13
C ASP A 93 0.37 -9.78 2.54
N PHE A 94 -0.50 -10.45 3.32
CA PHE A 94 -0.60 -10.20 4.75
C PHE A 94 0.70 -10.63 5.47
N ALA A 95 0.91 -10.08 6.67
CA ALA A 95 2.06 -10.42 7.50
C ALA A 95 1.62 -10.87 8.91
N ILE A 96 2.40 -11.75 9.53
CA ILE A 96 2.10 -12.31 10.86
C ILE A 96 3.27 -12.05 11.81
N LEU A 97 2.99 -11.46 12.97
CA LEU A 97 3.94 -11.38 14.08
C LEU A 97 3.77 -12.57 15.01
N ASN A 98 4.84 -13.32 15.20
CA ASN A 98 4.91 -14.44 16.14
C ASN A 98 6.35 -14.61 16.65
N SER A 99 6.57 -15.59 17.52
CA SER A 99 7.88 -15.86 18.13
C SER A 99 9.00 -16.26 17.15
N LEU A 100 8.67 -16.62 15.90
CA LEU A 100 9.65 -16.88 14.85
C LEU A 100 10.12 -15.59 14.18
N VAL A 101 9.28 -14.56 14.16
CA VAL A 101 9.58 -13.24 13.60
C VAL A 101 10.29 -12.38 14.63
N ASP A 102 9.73 -12.28 15.85
CA ASP A 102 10.38 -11.64 16.99
C ASP A 102 10.25 -12.52 18.24
N PRO A 103 11.36 -13.02 18.84
CA PRO A 103 11.31 -13.87 20.02
C PRO A 103 10.74 -13.19 21.27
N ASN A 104 10.65 -11.85 21.31
CA ASN A 104 9.97 -11.13 22.39
C ASN A 104 8.44 -11.25 22.30
N PHE A 105 7.89 -11.58 21.12
CA PHE A 105 6.49 -11.89 20.95
C PHE A 105 6.22 -13.36 21.27
N ASN A 106 6.04 -13.69 22.55
CA ASN A 106 5.83 -15.08 22.98
C ASN A 106 4.46 -15.63 22.52
N THR A 107 4.44 -16.36 21.41
CA THR A 107 3.23 -16.95 20.81
C THR A 107 2.55 -18.05 21.65
N ASN A 108 3.19 -18.53 22.73
CA ASN A 108 2.49 -19.41 23.68
C ASN A 108 1.57 -18.62 24.65
N LEU A 109 1.72 -17.31 24.71
CA LEU A 109 0.99 -16.42 25.62
C LEU A 109 0.15 -15.40 24.84
N ASN A 110 0.73 -14.80 23.80
CA ASN A 110 0.07 -13.86 22.90
C ASN A 110 -0.41 -14.59 21.65
N ARG A 111 -1.57 -14.19 21.11
CA ARG A 111 -2.02 -14.70 19.81
C ARG A 111 -1.21 -13.96 18.74
N PRO A 112 -0.75 -14.63 17.68
CA PRO A 112 -0.06 -13.96 16.59
C PRO A 112 -0.86 -12.77 16.07
N ALA A 113 -0.21 -11.62 15.90
CA ALA A 113 -0.85 -10.46 15.30
C ALA A 113 -0.87 -10.61 13.77
N LEU A 114 -1.92 -10.08 13.13
CA LEU A 114 -2.13 -10.15 11.69
C LEU A 114 -2.17 -8.74 11.13
N ALA A 115 -1.28 -8.43 10.19
CA ALA A 115 -1.25 -7.17 9.47
C ALA A 115 -1.70 -7.34 8.02
N GLN A 116 -2.52 -6.40 7.53
CA GLN A 116 -2.87 -6.30 6.12
C GLN A 116 -2.94 -4.83 5.72
N THR A 117 -2.30 -4.50 4.60
CA THR A 117 -2.40 -3.19 3.95
C THR A 117 -3.61 -3.16 3.03
N PHE A 118 -4.32 -2.03 3.03
CA PHE A 118 -5.45 -1.77 2.15
C PHE A 118 -5.26 -0.45 1.40
N ASP A 119 -5.71 -0.43 0.14
CA ASP A 119 -6.00 0.80 -0.60
C ASP A 119 -7.51 1.04 -0.60
N GLU A 120 -7.92 2.27 -0.30
CA GLU A 120 -9.26 2.73 -0.62
C GLU A 120 -9.42 2.84 -2.14
N VAL A 121 -10.47 2.21 -2.68
CA VAL A 121 -10.72 2.09 -4.12
C VAL A 121 -10.98 3.45 -4.79
N SER A 122 -11.56 4.40 -4.05
CA SER A 122 -11.98 5.71 -4.59
C SER A 122 -10.82 6.63 -4.93
N ASN A 123 -9.78 6.62 -4.08
CA ASN A 123 -8.73 7.64 -4.04
C ASN A 123 -7.32 7.03 -3.94
N HIS A 124 -7.17 5.72 -3.75
CA HIS A 124 -5.87 5.08 -3.49
C HIS A 124 -5.20 5.55 -2.18
N GLY A 125 -6.00 6.01 -1.21
CA GLY A 125 -5.51 6.23 0.15
C GLY A 125 -5.14 4.90 0.78
N ARG A 126 -3.95 4.81 1.37
CA ARG A 126 -3.38 3.56 1.86
C ARG A 126 -3.27 3.58 3.38
N PHE A 127 -3.47 2.43 4.00
CA PHE A 127 -3.14 2.22 5.40
C PHE A 127 -2.94 0.73 5.69
N THR A 128 -2.31 0.43 6.81
CA THR A 128 -2.13 -0.93 7.32
C THR A 128 -2.82 -1.09 8.67
N VAL A 129 -3.73 -2.07 8.76
CA VAL A 129 -4.30 -2.49 10.04
C VAL A 129 -3.50 -3.64 10.61
N VAL A 130 -3.23 -3.61 11.92
CA VAL A 130 -2.59 -4.69 12.67
C VAL A 130 -3.55 -5.17 13.74
N VAL A 131 -4.16 -6.34 13.53
CA VAL A 131 -5.11 -6.95 14.47
C VAL A 131 -4.35 -7.80 15.48
N ASN A 132 -4.47 -7.49 16.77
CA ASN A 132 -3.78 -8.21 17.84
C ASN A 132 -4.75 -8.78 18.89
N HIS A 133 -4.23 -9.73 19.68
CA HIS A 133 -4.87 -10.22 20.89
C HIS A 133 -3.79 -10.70 21.87
N LEU A 134 -3.41 -9.81 22.79
CA LEU A 134 -2.32 -10.04 23.73
C LEU A 134 -2.74 -10.91 24.91
N LYS A 135 -1.76 -11.39 25.68
CA LYS A 135 -1.98 -12.27 26.83
C LYS A 135 -2.89 -11.62 27.87
N SER A 136 -3.96 -12.32 28.24
CA SER A 136 -4.89 -11.88 29.30
C SER A 136 -4.23 -11.61 30.66
N LYS A 137 -4.87 -10.76 31.46
CA LYS A 137 -4.42 -10.37 32.82
C LYS A 137 -4.52 -11.49 33.87
N GLY A 138 -5.07 -12.66 33.51
CA GLY A 138 -5.24 -13.79 34.41
C GLY A 138 -3.91 -14.42 34.83
N CYS A 139 -3.74 -14.66 36.13
CA CYS A 139 -2.49 -15.10 36.77
C CYS A 139 -2.17 -16.60 36.68
N THR A 140 -2.95 -17.39 35.94
CA THR A 140 -2.71 -18.82 35.82
C THR A 140 -1.33 -19.09 35.23
N ASN A 141 -0.45 -19.76 35.99
CA ASN A 141 0.94 -20.06 35.64
C ASN A 141 1.87 -18.83 35.51
N ALA A 142 1.46 -17.67 36.02
CA ALA A 142 2.34 -16.50 36.10
C ALA A 142 3.54 -16.79 37.03
N THR A 143 4.74 -16.42 36.60
CA THR A 143 5.97 -16.56 37.38
C THR A 143 6.93 -15.41 37.12
N GLY A 144 7.73 -15.02 38.11
CA GLY A 144 8.76 -13.99 37.93
C GLY A 144 8.15 -12.62 37.59
N LEU A 145 8.61 -11.97 36.51
CA LEU A 145 8.11 -10.65 36.10
C LEU A 145 6.65 -10.67 35.60
N ASP A 146 6.10 -11.84 35.31
CA ASP A 146 4.70 -11.99 34.95
C ASP A 146 3.77 -12.18 36.16
N GLU A 147 4.30 -12.35 37.38
CA GLU A 147 3.49 -12.31 38.60
C GLU A 147 2.85 -10.93 38.76
N ASP A 148 1.74 -10.86 39.51
CA ASP A 148 1.15 -9.58 39.88
C ASP A 148 2.13 -8.84 40.81
N GLN A 149 2.63 -7.70 40.35
CA GLN A 149 3.59 -6.88 41.09
C GLN A 149 2.90 -6.02 42.16
N GLY A 150 1.57 -6.02 42.23
CA GLY A 150 0.79 -5.23 43.19
C GLY A 150 0.76 -3.73 42.87
N ASP A 151 1.03 -3.37 41.62
CA ASP A 151 1.07 -1.99 41.10
C ASP A 151 -0.22 -1.59 40.38
N GLY A 152 -1.18 -2.52 40.24
CA GLY A 152 -2.47 -2.31 39.60
C GLY A 152 -2.56 -2.82 38.16
N GLN A 153 -1.45 -3.29 37.58
CA GLN A 153 -1.41 -3.72 36.16
C GLN A 153 -1.75 -5.20 35.96
N GLY A 154 -1.76 -5.97 37.06
CA GLY A 154 -2.08 -7.39 37.08
C GLY A 154 -0.99 -8.28 36.47
N CYS A 155 -1.26 -9.58 36.42
CA CYS A 155 -0.30 -10.56 35.89
C CYS A 155 -0.05 -10.38 34.39
N TYR A 156 1.08 -10.92 33.93
CA TYR A 156 1.55 -10.89 32.54
C TYR A 156 1.70 -9.47 31.96
N ASN A 157 1.81 -8.45 32.80
CA ASN A 157 2.07 -7.09 32.33
C ASN A 157 3.41 -7.03 31.57
N PHE A 158 4.47 -7.62 32.12
CA PHE A 158 5.76 -7.74 31.44
C PHE A 158 5.65 -8.41 30.06
N THR A 159 4.98 -9.57 29.95
CA THR A 159 4.75 -10.22 28.65
C THR A 159 3.99 -9.33 27.66
N ARG A 160 2.96 -8.61 28.10
CA ARG A 160 2.20 -7.67 27.24
C ARG A 160 3.09 -6.50 26.78
N THR A 161 3.90 -5.93 27.67
CA THR A 161 4.86 -4.87 27.31
C THR A 161 5.91 -5.35 26.31
N GLN A 162 6.42 -6.58 26.46
CA GLN A 162 7.35 -7.16 25.49
C GLN A 162 6.68 -7.37 24.12
N ALA A 163 5.41 -7.77 24.10
CA ALA A 163 4.65 -7.92 22.87
C ALA A 163 4.43 -6.58 22.16
N ALA A 164 4.04 -5.53 22.88
CA ALA A 164 3.88 -4.18 22.33
C ALA A 164 5.21 -3.64 21.73
N ASN A 165 6.33 -3.86 22.41
CA ASN A 165 7.66 -3.47 21.89
C ASN A 165 8.06 -4.29 20.65
N ALA A 166 7.73 -5.57 20.60
CA ALA A 166 7.96 -6.42 19.43
C ALA A 166 7.09 -5.96 18.25
N GLU A 167 5.84 -5.58 18.50
CA GLU A 167 4.93 -5.04 17.50
C GLU A 167 5.44 -3.73 16.89
N LEU A 168 5.91 -2.79 17.72
CA LEU A 168 6.59 -1.57 17.24
C LEU A 168 7.82 -1.87 16.38
N SER A 169 8.66 -2.81 16.84
CA SER A 169 9.89 -3.19 16.13
C SER A 169 9.57 -3.85 14.79
N TRP A 170 8.52 -4.65 14.73
CA TRP A 170 8.05 -5.35 13.54
C TRP A 170 7.40 -4.39 12.54
N ILE A 171 6.52 -3.50 12.99
CA ILE A 171 5.89 -2.48 12.13
C ILE A 171 6.94 -1.57 11.50
N ALA A 172 7.99 -1.21 12.23
CA ALA A 172 9.10 -0.42 11.71
C ALA A 172 9.88 -1.09 10.54
N THR A 173 9.66 -2.38 10.30
CA THR A 173 10.22 -3.10 9.14
C THR A 173 9.34 -3.04 7.90
N ASP A 174 8.16 -2.39 7.97
CA ASP A 174 7.12 -2.42 6.94
C ASP A 174 6.77 -3.86 6.54
N PRO A 175 6.11 -4.62 7.43
CA PRO A 175 6.04 -6.07 7.32
C PRO A 175 5.21 -6.58 6.13
N THR A 176 4.35 -5.73 5.57
CA THR A 176 3.56 -5.99 4.35
C THR A 176 4.25 -5.43 3.09
N ASN A 177 5.40 -4.77 3.23
CA ASN A 177 6.15 -4.11 2.17
C ASN A 177 5.26 -3.10 1.39
N SER A 178 4.49 -2.32 2.13
CA SER A 178 3.51 -1.37 1.62
C SER A 178 4.12 -0.04 1.14
N GLY A 179 5.29 0.31 1.67
CA GLY A 179 5.94 1.61 1.52
C GLY A 179 5.24 2.74 2.30
N ASP A 180 4.20 2.43 3.08
CA ASP A 180 3.30 3.39 3.67
C ASP A 180 3.45 3.42 5.21
N PRO A 181 3.62 4.61 5.84
CA PRO A 181 3.84 4.72 7.28
C PRO A 181 2.54 4.72 8.11
N ASP A 182 1.38 4.61 7.48
CA ASP A 182 0.09 4.72 8.14
C ASP A 182 -0.36 3.37 8.71
N PHE A 183 -0.14 3.21 10.02
CA PHE A 183 -0.49 1.99 10.74
C PHE A 183 -1.55 2.28 11.81
N ILE A 184 -2.51 1.36 11.94
CA ILE A 184 -3.40 1.27 13.10
C ILE A 184 -3.21 -0.10 13.74
N ILE A 185 -2.67 -0.11 14.96
CA ILE A 185 -2.71 -1.29 15.82
C ILE A 185 -4.09 -1.33 16.47
N MET A 186 -4.84 -2.41 16.32
CA MET A 186 -6.15 -2.55 16.97
C MET A 186 -6.40 -3.96 17.51
N GLY A 187 -7.12 -4.04 18.61
CA GLY A 187 -7.57 -5.31 19.16
C GLY A 187 -7.58 -5.33 20.67
N ASP A 188 -7.60 -6.53 21.25
CA ASP A 188 -7.56 -6.74 22.70
C ASP A 188 -6.11 -6.81 23.18
N LEU A 189 -5.57 -5.65 23.56
CA LEU A 189 -4.23 -5.55 24.14
C LEU A 189 -4.20 -6.06 25.59
N ASN A 190 -5.37 -6.38 26.15
CA ASN A 190 -5.54 -6.91 27.50
C ASN A 190 -4.90 -6.02 28.56
N ALA A 191 -4.87 -4.71 28.34
CA ALA A 191 -4.22 -3.74 29.23
C ALA A 191 -5.06 -2.47 29.36
N TYR A 192 -5.13 -1.90 30.56
CA TYR A 192 -5.77 -0.59 30.74
C TYR A 192 -4.93 0.54 30.15
N ALA A 193 -5.57 1.67 29.83
CA ALA A 193 -4.97 2.78 29.07
C ALA A 193 -3.70 3.41 29.66
N MET A 194 -3.41 3.19 30.95
CA MET A 194 -2.20 3.70 31.64
C MET A 194 -1.27 2.56 32.10
N GLU A 195 -1.41 1.37 31.52
CA GLU A 195 -0.51 0.26 31.81
C GLU A 195 0.68 0.29 30.84
N ASP A 196 1.81 -0.25 31.29
CA ASP A 196 3.10 -0.29 30.60
C ASP A 196 3.03 -0.67 29.11
N PRO A 197 2.24 -1.67 28.63
CA PRO A 197 2.12 -1.93 27.20
C PRO A 197 1.51 -0.77 26.41
N ILE A 198 0.52 -0.05 26.95
CA ILE A 198 -0.08 1.11 26.27
C ILE A 198 0.89 2.30 26.34
N ASP A 199 1.47 2.55 27.50
CA ASP A 199 2.50 3.57 27.70
C ASP A 199 3.69 3.37 26.75
N ALA A 200 4.08 2.12 26.45
CA ALA A 200 5.15 1.82 25.50
C ALA A 200 4.80 2.26 24.07
N LEU A 201 3.56 1.99 23.62
CA LEU A 201 3.07 2.43 22.31
C LEU A 201 2.99 3.96 22.23
N GLU A 202 2.44 4.60 23.26
CA GLU A 202 2.35 6.07 23.33
C GLU A 202 3.73 6.75 23.38
N THR A 203 4.67 6.17 24.12
CA THR A 203 6.07 6.65 24.17
C THR A 203 6.75 6.55 22.81
N ALA A 204 6.36 5.58 21.97
CA ALA A 204 6.82 5.47 20.59
C ALA A 204 6.11 6.44 19.62
N GLY A 205 5.18 7.24 20.11
CA GLY A 205 4.46 8.28 19.36
C GLY A 205 3.11 7.84 18.81
N TYR A 206 2.65 6.61 19.10
CA TYR A 206 1.31 6.20 18.72
C TYR A 206 0.26 6.92 19.56
N THR A 207 -0.90 7.20 18.98
CA THR A 207 -2.01 7.86 19.67
C THR A 207 -3.13 6.86 19.95
N ASN A 208 -3.52 6.72 21.22
CA ASN A 208 -4.72 6.01 21.61
C ASN A 208 -5.98 6.78 21.15
N LEU A 209 -6.67 6.26 20.14
CA LEU A 209 -7.77 6.96 19.50
C LEU A 209 -8.99 7.08 20.41
N GLU A 210 -9.30 6.05 21.18
CA GLU A 210 -10.44 6.08 22.09
C GLU A 210 -10.25 7.17 23.16
N THR A 211 -9.06 7.25 23.75
CA THR A 211 -8.73 8.28 24.74
C THR A 211 -8.70 9.68 24.10
N ALA A 212 -8.19 9.81 22.88
CA ALA A 212 -8.11 11.08 22.17
C ALA A 212 -9.49 11.67 21.81
N TYR A 213 -10.44 10.84 21.40
CA TYR A 213 -11.77 11.28 20.91
C TYR A 213 -12.87 11.20 21.97
N GLN A 214 -12.80 10.26 22.92
CA GLN A 214 -13.82 10.06 23.96
C GLN A 214 -13.39 10.58 25.33
N GLY A 215 -12.09 10.81 25.54
CA GLY A 215 -11.51 11.28 26.78
C GLY A 215 -11.05 10.14 27.71
N PRO A 216 -10.55 10.48 28.91
CA PRO A 216 -9.92 9.52 29.82
C PRO A 216 -10.88 8.49 30.43
N ASP A 217 -12.18 8.69 30.29
CA ASP A 217 -13.21 7.78 30.79
C ASP A 217 -13.66 6.76 29.72
N ALA A 218 -12.97 6.69 28.58
CA ALA A 218 -13.21 5.66 27.57
C ALA A 218 -13.05 4.25 28.17
N TYR A 219 -13.93 3.34 27.77
CA TYR A 219 -13.90 1.94 28.19
C TYR A 219 -14.46 1.06 27.09
N SER A 220 -14.08 -0.22 27.10
CA SER A 220 -14.59 -1.24 26.19
C SER A 220 -15.03 -2.50 26.93
N TYR A 221 -14.77 -2.58 28.23
CA TYR A 221 -14.94 -3.77 29.03
C TYR A 221 -15.31 -3.43 30.49
N VAL A 222 -16.14 -4.28 31.09
CA VAL A 222 -16.54 -4.15 32.51
C VAL A 222 -16.24 -5.45 33.25
N TYR A 223 -15.34 -5.37 34.24
CA TYR A 223 -14.95 -6.52 35.07
C TYR A 223 -15.21 -6.24 36.55
N PHE A 224 -15.99 -7.09 37.22
CA PHE A 224 -16.41 -6.90 38.62
C PHE A 224 -16.92 -5.48 38.93
N ALA A 225 -17.72 -4.92 38.01
CA ALA A 225 -18.27 -3.56 38.08
C ALA A 225 -17.23 -2.43 38.01
N GLN A 226 -16.03 -2.70 37.50
CA GLN A 226 -15.04 -1.70 37.11
C GLN A 226 -15.03 -1.59 35.59
N ALA A 227 -15.23 -0.38 35.07
CA ALA A 227 -15.14 -0.09 33.64
C ALA A 227 -13.71 0.33 33.28
N GLY A 228 -13.20 -0.15 32.16
CA GLY A 228 -11.94 0.28 31.56
C GLY A 228 -11.77 -0.25 30.14
N SER A 229 -10.76 0.24 29.43
CA SER A 229 -10.43 -0.24 28.08
C SER A 229 -9.43 -1.38 28.15
N LEU A 230 -9.76 -2.53 27.58
CA LEU A 230 -8.78 -3.56 27.22
C LEU A 230 -8.52 -3.58 25.72
N ASP A 231 -9.50 -3.11 24.96
CA ASP A 231 -9.45 -2.93 23.53
C ASP A 231 -9.00 -1.51 23.23
N HIS A 232 -8.05 -1.38 22.31
CA HIS A 232 -7.53 -0.08 21.90
C HIS A 232 -7.31 -0.03 20.40
N SER A 233 -7.39 1.17 19.84
CA SER A 233 -6.93 1.52 18.50
C SER A 233 -5.79 2.54 18.63
N MET A 234 -4.58 2.14 18.25
CA MET A 234 -3.37 2.95 18.37
C MET A 234 -2.90 3.34 16.97
N ALA A 235 -3.03 4.62 16.62
CA ALA A 235 -2.64 5.14 15.30
C ALA A 235 -1.18 5.64 15.30
N SER A 236 -0.43 5.33 14.24
CA SER A 236 0.91 5.87 14.01
C SER A 236 0.87 7.41 13.85
N PRO A 237 2.00 8.12 14.05
CA PRO A 237 2.03 9.58 13.90
C PRO A 237 1.51 10.12 12.57
N SER A 238 1.75 9.41 11.46
CA SER A 238 1.28 9.82 10.12
C SER A 238 -0.20 9.48 9.91
N MET A 239 -0.69 8.41 10.54
CA MET A 239 -2.09 7.99 10.46
C MET A 239 -3.02 8.95 11.22
N VAL A 240 -2.57 9.57 12.32
CA VAL A 240 -3.40 10.44 13.17
C VAL A 240 -4.09 11.56 12.39
N SER A 241 -3.42 12.18 11.41
CA SER A 241 -4.03 13.24 10.59
C SER A 241 -5.15 12.76 9.68
N GLN A 242 -5.22 11.44 9.41
CA GLN A 242 -6.22 10.82 8.56
C GLN A 242 -7.37 10.20 9.37
N VAL A 243 -7.33 10.27 10.70
CA VAL A 243 -8.44 9.83 11.55
C VAL A 243 -9.51 10.93 11.63
N ASN A 244 -10.70 10.63 11.12
CA ASN A 244 -11.87 11.51 11.16
C ASN A 244 -12.65 11.42 12.49
N GLY A 245 -12.58 10.27 13.17
CA GLY A 245 -13.22 10.05 14.46
C GLY A 245 -12.96 8.67 15.04
N ALA A 246 -13.13 8.50 16.35
CA ALA A 246 -13.13 7.20 17.01
C ALA A 246 -14.18 7.15 18.12
N THR A 247 -14.82 5.99 18.31
CA THR A 247 -15.81 5.76 19.37
C THR A 247 -15.89 4.29 19.75
N THR A 248 -16.29 4.02 21.00
CA THR A 248 -16.66 2.69 21.45
C THR A 248 -18.17 2.54 21.35
N TRP A 249 -18.63 1.50 20.65
CA TRP A 249 -20.06 1.24 20.51
C TRP A 249 -20.57 0.36 21.65
N HIS A 250 -21.11 0.98 22.68
CA HIS A 250 -21.60 0.29 23.88
C HIS A 250 -22.85 -0.56 23.62
N ILE A 251 -22.65 -1.84 23.26
CA ILE A 251 -23.71 -2.83 23.03
C ILE A 251 -23.52 -4.11 23.86
N ASN A 252 -22.40 -4.27 24.54
CA ASN A 252 -21.96 -5.53 25.14
C ASN A 252 -21.54 -5.38 26.61
N ALA A 253 -20.57 -4.51 26.91
CA ALA A 253 -19.89 -4.51 28.22
C ALA A 253 -20.85 -4.19 29.38
N ASP A 254 -21.78 -3.27 29.16
CA ASP A 254 -22.81 -2.88 30.12
C ASP A 254 -23.99 -3.87 30.20
N GLU A 255 -24.16 -4.71 29.18
CA GLU A 255 -25.29 -5.63 29.10
C GLU A 255 -25.13 -6.79 30.10
N PRO A 256 -26.20 -7.17 30.83
CA PRO A 256 -26.17 -8.31 31.73
C PRO A 256 -25.81 -9.61 30.99
N SER A 257 -24.89 -10.40 31.56
CA SER A 257 -24.51 -11.69 30.97
C SER A 257 -25.69 -12.64 30.76
N VAL A 258 -26.76 -12.55 31.55
CA VAL A 258 -27.93 -13.41 31.36
C VAL A 258 -28.66 -13.21 30.01
N LEU A 259 -28.37 -12.11 29.30
CA LEU A 259 -28.91 -11.81 27.97
C LEU A 259 -28.04 -12.34 26.81
N ASP A 260 -26.94 -13.02 27.14
CA ASP A 260 -26.07 -13.68 26.17
C ASP A 260 -26.77 -14.81 25.39
N TYR A 261 -26.00 -15.43 24.50
CA TYR A 261 -26.46 -16.56 23.69
C TYR A 261 -26.50 -17.89 24.44
N ASN A 262 -25.94 -17.97 25.65
CA ASN A 262 -25.88 -19.22 26.40
C ASN A 262 -27.26 -19.70 26.84
N GLU A 263 -27.40 -21.00 27.07
CA GLU A 263 -28.60 -21.69 27.52
C GLU A 263 -28.46 -22.18 28.96
N GLU A 264 -27.24 -22.27 29.48
CA GLU A 264 -27.01 -22.84 30.79
C GLU A 264 -27.53 -21.96 31.91
N PHE A 265 -27.92 -22.63 33.00
CA PHE A 265 -28.46 -22.00 34.20
C PHE A 265 -29.75 -21.18 33.96
N LYS A 266 -30.40 -21.31 32.80
CA LYS A 266 -31.68 -20.70 32.46
C LYS A 266 -32.81 -21.75 32.53
N SER A 267 -33.96 -21.37 33.09
CA SER A 267 -35.19 -22.17 33.00
C SER A 267 -35.77 -22.15 31.58
N ALA A 268 -36.64 -23.11 31.23
CA ALA A 268 -37.28 -23.16 29.91
C ALA A 268 -37.99 -21.85 29.51
N ASN A 269 -38.56 -21.12 30.46
CA ASN A 269 -39.15 -19.80 30.18
C ASN A 269 -38.09 -18.72 29.95
N GLN A 270 -37.00 -18.74 30.73
CA GLN A 270 -35.90 -17.77 30.59
C GLN A 270 -35.17 -17.91 29.25
N LEU A 271 -35.03 -19.13 28.72
CA LEU A 271 -34.48 -19.36 27.38
C LEU A 271 -35.24 -18.60 26.29
N VAL A 272 -36.54 -18.38 26.47
CA VAL A 272 -37.37 -17.67 25.49
C VAL A 272 -37.37 -16.17 25.73
N ILE A 273 -37.47 -15.71 26.99
CA ILE A 273 -37.68 -14.28 27.27
C ILE A 273 -36.38 -13.48 27.44
N LEU A 274 -35.23 -14.14 27.65
CA LEU A 274 -33.94 -13.47 27.86
C LEU A 274 -33.04 -13.52 26.63
N TYR A 275 -33.51 -14.09 25.51
CA TYR A 275 -32.81 -14.08 24.25
C TYR A 275 -33.51 -13.17 23.24
N ASN A 276 -32.73 -12.35 22.56
CA ASN A 276 -33.14 -11.60 21.37
C ASN A 276 -32.03 -11.74 20.33
N PRO A 277 -32.29 -12.02 19.04
CA PRO A 277 -31.24 -12.10 18.02
C PRO A 277 -30.62 -10.75 17.61
N ASP A 278 -30.88 -9.67 18.34
CA ASP A 278 -30.28 -8.35 18.12
C ASP A 278 -28.79 -8.30 18.52
N GLN A 279 -28.11 -7.19 18.22
CA GLN A 279 -26.67 -7.00 18.40
C GLN A 279 -26.19 -6.99 19.85
N TYR A 280 -27.09 -6.76 20.82
CA TYR A 280 -26.72 -6.53 22.21
C TYR A 280 -26.18 -7.80 22.88
N ARG A 281 -25.18 -7.69 23.75
CA ARG A 281 -24.59 -8.84 24.47
C ARG A 281 -24.16 -9.99 23.55
N THR A 282 -23.68 -9.66 22.35
CA THR A 282 -23.05 -10.67 21.47
C THR A 282 -21.65 -11.05 21.96
N SER A 283 -21.02 -10.16 22.73
CA SER A 283 -19.70 -10.31 23.33
C SER A 283 -19.72 -9.77 24.76
N ASP A 284 -18.66 -9.99 25.51
CA ASP A 284 -18.34 -9.28 26.75
C ASP A 284 -17.53 -7.98 26.52
N HIS A 285 -17.03 -7.77 25.30
CA HIS A 285 -16.32 -6.55 24.88
C HIS A 285 -17.17 -5.70 23.93
N ASP A 286 -17.08 -4.37 24.04
CA ASP A 286 -17.68 -3.44 23.10
C ASP A 286 -16.81 -3.25 21.84
N PRO A 287 -17.41 -3.18 20.62
CA PRO A 287 -16.66 -2.86 19.42
C PRO A 287 -16.08 -1.45 19.44
N LEU A 288 -14.86 -1.29 18.92
CA LEU A 288 -14.26 0.00 18.58
C LEU A 288 -14.58 0.36 17.13
N LEU A 289 -14.94 1.61 16.87
CA LEU A 289 -15.21 2.13 15.54
C LEU A 289 -14.34 3.36 15.26
N ILE A 290 -13.56 3.29 14.19
CA ILE A 290 -12.65 4.33 13.73
C ILE A 290 -13.10 4.76 12.34
N GLY A 291 -13.32 6.07 12.16
CA GLY A 291 -13.58 6.66 10.85
C GLY A 291 -12.30 7.26 10.26
N LEU A 292 -12.00 6.93 9.02
CA LEU A 292 -10.80 7.37 8.30
C LEU A 292 -11.18 8.27 7.12
N ASN A 293 -10.38 9.30 6.88
CA ASN A 293 -10.34 10.06 5.64
C ASN A 293 -8.93 9.87 5.09
N LEU A 294 -8.74 8.83 4.27
CA LEU A 294 -7.41 8.50 3.79
C LEU A 294 -6.96 9.53 2.75
N GLU A 295 -5.74 10.03 2.93
CA GLU A 295 -5.07 10.82 1.92
C GLU A 295 -4.46 9.87 0.90
N PRO A 296 -4.57 10.17 -0.39
CA PRO A 296 -4.05 9.30 -1.44
C PRO A 296 -2.52 9.11 -1.30
N SER A 297 -2.04 7.87 -1.45
CA SER A 297 -0.60 7.58 -1.50
C SER A 297 -0.11 7.91 -2.91
N GLU A 298 0.22 9.18 -3.14
CA GLU A 298 0.49 9.74 -4.47
C GLU A 298 1.98 9.96 -4.71
N ALA A 299 2.49 9.52 -5.86
CA ALA A 299 3.77 9.97 -6.39
C ALA A 299 3.53 10.68 -7.72
N ASP A 300 3.94 11.95 -7.80
CA ASP A 300 3.83 12.78 -9.00
C ASP A 300 5.15 12.66 -9.77
N LEU A 301 5.15 11.83 -10.80
CA LEU A 301 6.29 11.72 -11.70
C LEU A 301 6.24 12.84 -12.74
N PHE A 302 7.40 13.28 -13.18
CA PHE A 302 7.54 14.28 -14.22
C PHE A 302 8.62 13.81 -15.16
N VAL A 303 8.37 13.85 -16.47
CA VAL A 303 9.39 13.55 -17.49
C VAL A 303 9.64 14.73 -18.42
N SER A 304 10.90 14.96 -18.74
CA SER A 304 11.33 15.90 -19.77
C SER A 304 12.42 15.29 -20.64
N LYS A 305 12.57 15.84 -21.84
CA LYS A 305 13.48 15.32 -22.85
C LYS A 305 14.09 16.46 -23.65
N ILE A 306 15.40 16.38 -23.86
CA ILE A 306 16.15 17.31 -24.71
C ILE A 306 17.03 16.56 -25.71
N ALA A 307 17.36 17.22 -26.81
CA ALA A 307 18.19 16.72 -27.89
C ALA A 307 19.49 17.53 -27.98
N ASN A 308 20.60 16.86 -28.31
CA ASN A 308 21.86 17.52 -28.63
C ASN A 308 22.68 16.66 -29.61
N PRO A 309 23.14 17.22 -30.75
CA PRO A 309 22.88 18.59 -31.23
C PRO A 309 21.44 18.78 -31.75
N ASP A 310 20.98 20.02 -31.78
CA ASP A 310 19.73 20.46 -32.42
C ASP A 310 19.96 21.84 -33.07
N PRO A 311 20.00 21.95 -34.43
CA PRO A 311 19.78 20.87 -35.41
C PRO A 311 20.90 19.82 -35.41
N VAL A 312 20.56 18.59 -35.81
CA VAL A 312 21.52 17.49 -36.03
C VAL A 312 21.80 17.32 -37.53
N MET A 313 23.08 17.14 -37.88
CA MET A 313 23.46 16.86 -39.26
C MET A 313 23.19 15.39 -39.62
N LEU A 314 22.73 15.15 -40.85
CA LEU A 314 22.53 13.79 -41.37
C LEU A 314 23.78 12.92 -41.20
N GLY A 315 23.60 11.71 -40.65
CA GLY A 315 24.67 10.75 -40.39
C GLY A 315 25.46 10.98 -39.10
N GLU A 316 25.22 12.09 -38.39
CA GLU A 316 25.82 12.34 -37.08
C GLU A 316 25.04 11.65 -35.95
N THR A 317 25.68 11.54 -34.80
CA THR A 317 25.05 11.03 -33.57
C THR A 317 24.21 12.12 -32.91
N LEU A 318 22.95 11.78 -32.63
CA LEU A 318 22.04 12.54 -31.81
C LEU A 318 21.97 11.91 -30.41
N TYR A 319 22.06 12.76 -29.39
CA TYR A 319 21.86 12.36 -27.99
C TYR A 319 20.54 12.90 -27.48
N TYR A 320 19.75 12.01 -26.90
CA TYR A 320 18.54 12.31 -26.17
C TYR A 320 18.83 12.18 -24.68
N THR A 321 18.70 13.29 -23.95
CA THR A 321 18.75 13.28 -22.48
C THR A 321 17.33 13.34 -21.95
N ILE A 322 16.91 12.27 -21.29
CA ILE A 322 15.64 12.18 -20.60
C ILE A 322 15.91 12.43 -19.12
N THR A 323 15.12 13.31 -18.50
CA THR A 323 15.15 13.57 -17.07
C THR A 323 13.80 13.22 -16.50
N THR A 324 13.77 12.39 -15.48
CA THR A 324 12.57 12.09 -14.71
C THR A 324 12.73 12.58 -13.27
N GLN A 325 11.64 13.00 -12.63
CA GLN A 325 11.64 13.42 -11.24
C GLN A 325 10.37 12.92 -10.56
N ASN A 326 10.47 12.48 -9.31
CA ASN A 326 9.31 12.40 -8.43
C ASN A 326 9.16 13.75 -7.72
N VAL A 327 8.19 14.56 -8.12
CA VAL A 327 7.93 15.90 -7.58
C VAL A 327 6.99 15.88 -6.36
N SER A 328 6.52 14.70 -5.95
CA SER A 328 5.76 14.55 -4.71
C SER A 328 6.66 14.64 -3.47
N THR A 329 6.02 14.96 -2.35
CA THR A 329 6.57 14.80 -1.00
C THR A 329 5.44 14.25 -0.12
N PRO A 330 5.59 13.15 0.64
CA PRO A 330 6.78 12.37 0.98
C PRO A 330 6.86 10.98 0.30
N THR A 331 6.05 10.70 -0.72
CA THR A 331 5.88 9.35 -1.28
C THR A 331 7.03 8.93 -2.20
N VAL A 332 7.52 7.70 -2.05
CA VAL A 332 8.46 7.08 -2.99
C VAL A 332 7.67 6.54 -4.18
N ALA A 333 8.07 6.87 -5.42
CA ALA A 333 7.55 6.22 -6.61
C ALA A 333 8.26 4.87 -6.78
N THR A 334 7.52 3.77 -6.73
CA THR A 334 8.09 2.41 -6.83
C THR A 334 7.96 1.82 -8.22
N ASP A 335 8.90 0.95 -8.59
CA ASP A 335 8.95 0.28 -9.90
C ASP A 335 8.82 1.26 -11.09
N VAL A 336 9.60 2.34 -11.06
CA VAL A 336 9.55 3.39 -12.09
C VAL A 336 10.14 2.87 -13.40
N VAL A 337 9.40 3.05 -14.50
CA VAL A 337 9.80 2.66 -15.85
C VAL A 337 9.68 3.84 -16.80
N ILE A 338 10.76 4.13 -17.53
CA ILE A 338 10.76 5.07 -18.66
C ILE A 338 10.63 4.30 -19.96
N THR A 339 9.69 4.70 -20.82
CA THR A 339 9.50 4.14 -22.16
C THR A 339 9.69 5.22 -23.22
N ASP A 340 10.65 5.03 -24.13
CA ASP A 340 10.96 5.96 -25.20
C ASP A 340 10.75 5.32 -26.57
N VAL A 341 9.93 5.92 -27.42
CA VAL A 341 9.68 5.46 -28.79
C VAL A 341 10.57 6.24 -29.75
N LEU A 342 11.61 5.60 -30.26
CA LEU A 342 12.57 6.20 -31.18
C LEU A 342 11.86 6.64 -32.48
N PRO A 343 12.23 7.81 -33.04
CA PRO A 343 11.66 8.30 -34.28
C PRO A 343 12.04 7.39 -35.45
N GLY A 344 11.21 7.31 -36.48
CA GLY A 344 11.57 6.61 -37.71
C GLY A 344 12.75 7.30 -38.43
N GLY A 345 13.70 6.50 -38.93
CA GLY A 345 14.88 7.03 -39.62
C GLY A 345 16.06 7.33 -38.69
N VAL A 346 16.17 6.63 -37.57
CA VAL A 346 17.39 6.59 -36.76
C VAL A 346 17.80 5.16 -36.45
N SER A 347 19.09 4.93 -36.24
CA SER A 347 19.64 3.67 -35.74
C SER A 347 20.07 3.81 -34.28
N PHE A 348 19.63 2.89 -33.41
CA PHE A 348 19.99 2.89 -32.00
C PHE A 348 21.46 2.50 -31.78
N ASN A 349 22.19 3.32 -31.04
CA ASN A 349 23.61 3.09 -30.72
C ASN A 349 23.82 2.60 -29.28
N GLY A 350 22.92 2.95 -28.37
CA GLY A 350 22.98 2.56 -26.97
C GLY A 350 22.22 3.51 -26.06
N ALA A 351 21.88 3.03 -24.86
CA ALA A 351 21.28 3.80 -23.79
C ALA A 351 22.03 3.54 -22.48
N ALA A 352 22.12 4.57 -21.64
CA ALA A 352 22.70 4.48 -20.31
C ALA A 352 21.82 5.26 -19.33
N ALA A 353 21.41 4.60 -18.26
CA ALA A 353 20.74 5.23 -17.13
C ALA A 353 21.73 5.45 -15.98
N TYR A 354 21.52 6.50 -15.19
CA TYR A 354 22.33 6.73 -13.98
C TYR A 354 22.09 5.63 -12.93
N THR A 355 20.81 5.30 -12.72
CA THR A 355 20.31 4.15 -11.96
C THR A 355 19.51 3.23 -12.87
N GLY A 356 19.50 1.93 -12.57
CA GLY A 356 18.69 0.97 -13.32
C GLY A 356 19.32 0.44 -14.62
N THR A 357 18.50 -0.10 -15.51
CA THR A 357 18.94 -0.74 -16.77
C THR A 357 18.03 -0.40 -17.94
N CYS A 358 18.62 -0.16 -19.12
CA CYS A 358 17.88 0.14 -20.35
C CYS A 358 18.07 -0.97 -21.39
N ASN A 359 16.99 -1.33 -22.08
CA ASN A 359 17.00 -2.26 -23.20
C ASN A 359 16.22 -1.68 -24.38
N GLU A 360 16.70 -1.90 -25.59
CA GLU A 360 16.01 -1.52 -26.81
C GLU A 360 15.43 -2.74 -27.51
N SER A 361 14.20 -2.62 -27.99
CA SER A 361 13.59 -3.60 -28.88
C SER A 361 12.64 -2.92 -29.86
N SER A 362 12.84 -3.16 -31.15
CA SER A 362 11.92 -2.76 -32.23
C SER A 362 11.64 -1.24 -32.28
N GLY A 363 12.63 -0.41 -31.94
CA GLY A 363 12.52 1.05 -31.92
C GLY A 363 11.98 1.61 -30.60
N THR A 364 11.81 0.79 -29.56
CA THR A 364 11.39 1.23 -28.22
C THR A 364 12.49 0.94 -27.21
N VAL A 365 12.92 1.97 -26.49
CA VAL A 365 13.86 1.86 -25.36
C VAL A 365 13.07 1.85 -24.07
N VAL A 366 13.21 0.80 -23.28
CA VAL A 366 12.59 0.67 -21.95
C VAL A 366 13.69 0.68 -20.91
N CYS A 367 13.62 1.61 -19.98
CA CYS A 367 14.54 1.74 -18.85
C CYS A 367 13.79 1.48 -17.55
N ASP A 368 14.18 0.40 -16.87
CA ASP A 368 13.74 0.09 -15.51
C ASP A 368 14.63 0.87 -14.53
N MET A 369 14.04 1.83 -13.82
CA MET A 369 14.71 2.78 -12.93
C MET A 369 14.66 2.34 -11.47
N GLY A 370 13.85 1.35 -11.10
CA GLY A 370 13.55 1.01 -9.70
C GLY A 370 12.80 2.13 -8.97
N ASP A 371 13.12 2.36 -7.70
CA ASP A 371 12.41 3.33 -6.86
C ASP A 371 13.01 4.74 -6.97
N ILE A 372 12.15 5.75 -7.11
CA ILE A 372 12.53 7.17 -7.11
C ILE A 372 11.91 7.85 -5.90
N GLY A 373 12.75 8.21 -4.93
CA GLY A 373 12.33 8.90 -3.72
C GLY A 373 11.79 10.33 -3.97
N PRO A 374 11.16 10.94 -2.97
CA PRO A 374 10.67 12.32 -3.04
C PRO A 374 11.75 13.31 -3.47
N ASP A 375 11.41 14.23 -4.36
CA ASP A 375 12.30 15.24 -4.95
C ASP A 375 13.55 14.70 -5.66
N VAL A 376 13.67 13.37 -5.86
CA VAL A 376 14.81 12.76 -6.55
C VAL A 376 14.67 12.91 -8.06
N ILE A 377 15.76 13.35 -8.69
CA ILE A 377 15.88 13.50 -10.14
C ILE A 377 16.79 12.40 -10.67
N GLU A 378 16.32 11.69 -11.69
CA GLU A 378 17.08 10.67 -12.41
C GLU A 378 17.19 11.00 -13.90
N SER A 379 18.18 10.41 -14.56
CA SER A 379 18.42 10.68 -15.98
C SER A 379 18.84 9.46 -16.79
N VAL A 380 18.42 9.47 -18.05
CA VAL A 380 18.76 8.49 -19.08
C VAL A 380 19.33 9.22 -20.29
N LEU A 381 20.45 8.71 -20.81
CA LEU A 381 21.05 9.15 -22.06
C LEU A 381 20.83 8.07 -23.13
N ILE A 382 20.12 8.42 -24.20
CA ILE A 382 19.94 7.58 -25.39
C ILE A 382 20.77 8.17 -26.52
N SER A 383 21.49 7.32 -27.26
CA SER A 383 22.26 7.71 -28.44
C SER A 383 21.73 7.02 -29.69
N VAL A 384 21.54 7.79 -30.76
CA VAL A 384 21.10 7.30 -32.07
C VAL A 384 21.90 7.97 -33.19
N THR A 385 21.94 7.36 -34.37
CA THR A 385 22.47 7.99 -35.59
C THR A 385 21.34 8.27 -36.56
N VAL A 386 21.33 9.45 -37.17
CA VAL A 386 20.25 9.89 -38.08
C VAL A 386 20.46 9.33 -39.48
N ASP A 387 19.46 8.60 -40.00
CA ASP A 387 19.47 7.98 -41.32
C ASP A 387 18.91 8.91 -42.43
N THR A 388 19.21 8.56 -43.68
CA THR A 388 19.01 9.41 -44.89
C THR A 388 17.56 9.77 -45.23
N ALA A 389 16.56 9.13 -44.63
CA ALA A 389 15.16 9.31 -45.02
C ALA A 389 14.53 10.64 -44.54
N GLN A 390 15.21 11.38 -43.67
CA GLN A 390 14.64 12.51 -42.90
C GLN A 390 15.31 13.87 -43.21
N CYS A 391 16.03 14.01 -44.34
CA CYS A 391 16.85 15.20 -44.58
C CYS A 391 16.43 16.02 -45.83
N PRO A 392 16.13 17.33 -45.70
CA PRO A 392 15.88 18.04 -44.43
C PRO A 392 14.55 17.58 -43.82
N GLY A 393 14.41 17.67 -42.50
CA GLY A 393 13.22 17.17 -41.84
C GLY A 393 13.25 17.38 -40.33
N VAL A 394 12.24 16.81 -39.67
CA VAL A 394 12.05 16.91 -38.21
C VAL A 394 11.87 15.50 -37.66
N LEU A 395 12.67 15.15 -36.65
CA LEU A 395 12.49 13.93 -35.87
C LEU A 395 11.52 14.26 -34.73
N SER A 396 10.41 13.52 -34.65
CA SER A 396 9.48 13.59 -33.52
C SER A 396 9.64 12.34 -32.65
N ASN A 397 10.09 12.55 -31.42
CA ASN A 397 10.32 11.47 -30.48
C ASN A 397 9.45 11.65 -29.23
N TYR A 398 8.92 10.54 -28.72
CA TYR A 398 8.00 10.49 -27.60
C TYR A 398 8.60 9.67 -26.45
N VAL A 399 8.51 10.21 -25.24
CA VAL A 399 8.85 9.52 -23.99
C VAL A 399 7.69 9.57 -23.03
N GLU A 400 7.53 8.51 -22.25
CA GLU A 400 6.66 8.45 -21.08
C GLU A 400 7.34 7.81 -19.88
N VAL A 401 6.85 8.12 -18.68
CA VAL A 401 7.27 7.50 -17.42
C VAL A 401 6.05 6.98 -16.68
N ALA A 402 6.19 5.84 -16.00
CA ALA A 402 5.15 5.25 -15.16
C ALA A 402 5.76 4.66 -13.88
N SER A 403 4.92 4.47 -12.86
CA SER A 403 5.26 3.75 -11.62
C SER A 403 4.08 2.88 -11.18
N ASN A 404 4.26 2.10 -10.11
CA ASN A 404 3.17 1.36 -9.46
C ASN A 404 2.39 2.22 -8.44
N VAL A 405 2.76 3.48 -8.26
CA VAL A 405 2.09 4.44 -7.37
C VAL A 405 1.18 5.35 -8.19
N TYR A 406 0.01 5.70 -7.64
CA TYR A 406 -0.93 6.59 -8.31
C TYR A 406 -0.29 7.97 -8.52
N ASP A 407 -0.44 8.49 -9.74
CA ASP A 407 0.06 9.79 -10.13
C ASP A 407 -1.10 10.80 -10.26
N PRO A 408 -1.09 11.90 -9.49
CA PRO A 408 -2.18 12.87 -9.48
C PRO A 408 -2.20 13.77 -10.72
N ASN A 409 -1.13 13.81 -11.50
CA ASN A 409 -0.98 14.70 -12.64
C ASN A 409 -0.46 13.96 -13.89
N PRO A 410 -1.16 12.95 -14.40
CA PRO A 410 -0.66 12.08 -15.48
C PRO A 410 -0.29 12.81 -16.79
N GLN A 411 -0.63 14.09 -16.95
CA GLN A 411 -0.28 14.91 -18.10
C GLN A 411 1.22 15.29 -18.16
N ASN A 412 1.95 15.24 -17.04
CA ASN A 412 3.40 15.50 -17.01
C ASN A 412 4.25 14.22 -17.13
N ASN A 413 3.60 13.06 -17.25
CA ASN A 413 4.23 11.75 -17.44
C ASN A 413 4.60 11.43 -18.88
N SER A 414 4.47 12.39 -19.79
CA SER A 414 4.93 12.24 -21.16
C SER A 414 5.50 13.53 -21.73
N HIS A 415 6.44 13.40 -22.67
CA HIS A 415 6.98 14.53 -23.41
C HIS A 415 7.26 14.14 -24.86
N THR A 416 6.84 14.98 -25.80
CA THR A 416 7.19 14.86 -27.22
C THR A 416 8.18 15.95 -27.59
N LEU A 417 9.32 15.56 -28.15
CA LEU A 417 10.38 16.46 -28.59
C LEU A 417 10.51 16.42 -30.12
N GLU A 418 10.59 17.60 -30.73
CA GLU A 418 10.97 17.77 -32.12
C GLU A 418 12.46 18.16 -32.21
N THR A 419 13.18 17.62 -33.20
CA THR A 419 14.60 17.93 -33.46
C THR A 419 14.80 18.14 -34.95
N ASP A 420 15.42 19.25 -35.34
CA ASP A 420 15.65 19.58 -36.74
C ASP A 420 16.81 18.76 -37.33
N VAL A 421 16.65 18.28 -38.56
CA VAL A 421 17.67 17.54 -39.31
C VAL A 421 18.16 18.38 -40.49
N GLU A 422 19.45 18.67 -40.50
CA GLU A 422 20.12 19.41 -41.56
C GLU A 422 21.01 18.51 -42.44
N CYS A 423 21.09 18.84 -43.73
CA CYS A 423 21.94 18.15 -44.69
C CYS A 423 23.20 18.98 -44.96
N ALA A 424 24.32 18.30 -45.24
CA ALA A 424 25.50 19.00 -45.75
C ALA A 424 25.12 19.77 -47.03
N PRO A 425 25.52 21.04 -47.18
CA PRO A 425 25.24 21.81 -48.38
C PRO A 425 25.88 21.12 -49.60
N PRO A 426 25.25 21.19 -50.79
CA PRO A 426 25.85 20.63 -52.00
C PRO A 426 27.23 21.25 -52.23
N ASN A 427 28.25 20.40 -52.39
CA ASN A 427 29.60 20.87 -52.73
C ASN A 427 29.63 21.21 -54.22
N ILE A 428 29.38 22.49 -54.53
CA ILE A 428 29.47 23.03 -55.88
C ILE A 428 30.93 23.42 -56.12
N ASP A 429 31.65 22.56 -56.84
CA ASP A 429 32.97 22.90 -57.35
C ASP A 429 32.82 23.56 -58.73
N VAL A 430 33.28 24.79 -58.86
CA VAL A 430 33.29 25.53 -60.13
C VAL A 430 34.73 25.55 -60.61
N ASP A 431 35.09 24.62 -61.48
CA ASP A 431 36.44 24.55 -62.05
C ASP A 431 36.71 25.81 -62.91
N PRO A 432 37.67 26.69 -62.53
CA PRO A 432 38.02 27.82 -63.35
C PRO A 432 38.80 27.33 -64.57
N LEU A 433 38.11 27.19 -65.71
CA LEU A 433 38.70 26.89 -67.01
C LEU A 433 40.05 27.61 -67.21
N SER A 434 41.12 26.83 -67.39
CA SER A 434 42.44 27.35 -67.72
C SER A 434 42.38 28.15 -69.02
N MET A 435 42.71 29.45 -68.97
CA MET A 435 42.82 30.27 -70.18
C MET A 435 44.07 29.86 -70.98
N ALA A 436 43.88 29.13 -72.09
CA ALA A 436 44.90 29.05 -73.13
C ALA A 436 44.86 30.33 -73.96
N SER A 437 45.93 31.13 -73.89
CA SER A 437 46.07 32.39 -74.62
C SER A 437 46.28 32.15 -76.12
N THR A 438 45.51 32.82 -76.98
CA THR A 438 45.98 33.78 -78.01
C THR A 438 44.77 34.30 -78.81
N GLN A 439 44.78 35.61 -79.09
CA GLN A 439 43.69 36.46 -79.61
C GLN A 439 43.25 36.18 -81.07
N LEU A 440 42.05 36.68 -81.42
CA LEU A 440 41.78 37.57 -82.56
C LEU A 440 40.65 38.57 -82.19
N PRO A 441 40.66 39.84 -82.65
CA PRO A 441 39.52 40.73 -82.47
C PRO A 441 38.36 40.32 -83.41
N ASP A 442 37.13 40.37 -82.89
CA ASP A 442 35.84 40.05 -83.55
C ASP A 442 35.43 38.57 -83.75
N THR A 443 35.72 37.68 -82.78
CA THR A 443 35.01 36.39 -82.69
C THR A 443 34.23 36.25 -81.38
N GLN A 444 32.97 35.80 -81.49
CA GLN A 444 32.10 35.51 -80.35
C GLN A 444 32.67 34.28 -79.60
N VAL A 445 33.12 34.47 -78.37
CA VAL A 445 33.58 33.37 -77.51
C VAL A 445 32.35 32.74 -76.85
N ILE A 446 32.05 31.49 -77.17
CA ILE A 446 31.10 30.68 -76.40
C ILE A 446 31.91 29.96 -75.31
N GLN A 447 31.81 30.42 -74.07
CA GLN A 447 32.31 29.69 -72.91
C GLN A 447 31.28 28.65 -72.47
N THR A 448 31.74 27.43 -72.24
CA THR A 448 30.92 26.36 -71.64
C THR A 448 31.41 26.17 -70.20
N LEU A 449 30.64 26.63 -69.21
CA LEU A 449 30.91 26.28 -67.81
C LEU A 449 30.49 24.82 -67.58
N THR A 450 31.36 24.03 -66.96
CA THR A 450 30.97 22.70 -66.46
C THR A 450 30.76 22.85 -64.96
N ILE A 451 29.52 22.69 -64.50
CA ILE A 451 29.18 22.63 -63.08
C ILE A 451 29.09 21.15 -62.71
N SER A 452 29.95 20.69 -61.82
CA SER A 452 29.90 19.33 -61.29
C SER A 452 29.54 19.35 -59.81
N ASN A 453 28.45 18.69 -59.45
CA ASN A 453 28.12 18.41 -58.06
C ASN A 453 28.88 17.17 -57.60
N THR A 454 29.74 17.34 -56.60
CA THR A 454 30.49 16.23 -56.00
C THR A 454 29.94 15.82 -54.63
N GLY A 455 28.88 16.50 -54.16
CA GLY A 455 28.15 16.19 -52.93
C GLY A 455 27.06 15.13 -53.12
N ALA A 456 26.54 14.62 -52.00
CA ALA A 456 25.53 13.56 -51.96
C ALA A 456 24.09 14.04 -52.23
N SER A 457 23.83 15.35 -52.24
CA SER A 457 22.50 15.94 -52.48
C SER A 457 22.30 16.31 -53.96
N LEU A 458 21.07 16.25 -54.49
CA LEU A 458 20.73 16.67 -55.85
C LEU A 458 20.63 18.21 -55.94
N LEU A 459 21.04 18.78 -57.08
CA LEU A 459 20.81 20.21 -57.38
C LEU A 459 19.36 20.37 -57.89
N GLU A 460 18.56 21.22 -57.26
CA GLU A 460 17.25 21.68 -57.80
C GLU A 460 17.40 22.86 -58.77
#